data_AF-A0A800JZB7-F1
#
_entry.id   AF-A0A800JZB7-F1
#
_cell.length_a   1.000
_cell.length_b   1.000
_cell.length_c   1.000
_cell.angle_alpha   90.00
_cell.angle_beta   90.00
_cell.angle_gamma   90.00
#
_symmetry.space_group_name_H-M   'P 1'
#
loop_
_entity.id
_entity.type
_entity.pdbx_description
1 polymer ?
#
loop_
_entity_poly.entity_id
_entity_poly.type
_entity_poly.pdbx_seq_one_letter_code
_entity_poly.pdbx_strand_id
1 'polypeptide(L)' 'MKICVYGAGAIGGYLGAQLTLAGEDVTLIARGPHLEAMQKNGLKLLIDGEERIAHPLCTDDPT' A
#
# COMPACT_ATOMS: atom_id res chain seq x y z
N MET A 1 -10.09 11.98 0.70
CA MET A 1 -10.73 11.43 -0.54
C MET A 1 -10.58 9.90 -0.50
N LYS A 2 -11.41 9.10 -1.17
CA LYS A 2 -11.18 7.64 -1.24
C LYS A 2 -10.39 7.29 -2.50
N ILE A 3 -9.25 6.63 -2.33
CA ILE A 3 -8.30 6.33 -3.42
C ILE A 3 -8.10 4.81 -3.48
N CYS A 4 -8.37 4.23 -4.65
CA CYS A 4 -8.04 2.83 -4.93
C CYS A 4 -6.83 2.79 -5.86
N VAL A 5 -5.80 2.04 -5.47
CA VAL A 5 -4.66 1.71 -6.34
C VAL A 5 -4.78 0.25 -6.74
N TYR A 6 -5.14 0.03 -8.00
CA TYR A 6 -5.28 -1.32 -8.55
C TYR A 6 -3.92 -1.87 -8.97
N GLY A 7 -3.26 -2.59 -8.05
CA GLY A 7 -1.95 -3.19 -8.23
C GLY A 7 -0.87 -2.53 -7.38
N ALA A 8 -0.50 -3.16 -6.26
CA ALA A 8 0.63 -2.75 -5.42
C ALA A 8 1.99 -3.27 -5.94
N GLY A 9 2.35 -2.94 -7.18
CA GLY A 9 3.70 -3.15 -7.72
C GLY A 9 4.66 -2.05 -7.25
N ALA A 10 5.79 -1.86 -7.94
CA ALA A 10 6.77 -0.82 -7.58
C ALA A 10 6.12 0.59 -7.49
N ILE A 11 5.44 1.03 -8.54
CA ILE A 11 4.83 2.37 -8.58
C ILE A 11 3.54 2.44 -7.74
N GLY A 12 2.67 1.43 -7.85
CA GLY A 12 1.42 1.41 -7.10
C GLY A 12 1.64 1.33 -5.59
N GLY A 13 2.62 0.54 -5.14
CA GLY A 13 3.06 0.50 -3.76
C GLY A 13 3.67 1.84 -3.32
N TYR A 14 4.55 2.45 -4.12
CA TYR A 14 5.11 3.77 -3.80
C TYR A 14 4.03 4.84 -3.60
N LEU A 15 3.11 4.98 -4.57
CA LEU A 15 1.99 5.93 -4.48
C LEU A 15 1.08 5.60 -3.30
N GLY A 16 0.74 4.32 -3.13
CA GLY A 16 -0.08 3.83 -2.04
C GLY A 16 0.49 4.18 -0.67
N ALA A 17 1.78 3.93 -0.45
CA ALA A 17 2.48 4.26 0.78
C ALA A 17 2.49 5.78 1.04
N GLN A 18 2.91 6.58 0.05
CA GLN A 18 3.02 8.03 0.22
C GLN A 18 1.65 8.68 0.49
N LEU A 19 0.60 8.28 -0.22
CA LEU A 19 -0.77 8.79 -0.01
C LEU A 19 -1.32 8.38 1.35
N THR A 20 -1.07 7.14 1.79
CA THR A 20 -1.47 6.68 3.13
C THR A 20 -0.75 7.48 4.22
N LEU A 21 0.56 7.70 4.07
CA LEU A 21 1.35 8.49 5.03
C LEU A 21 0.96 9.97 5.06
N ALA A 22 0.41 10.49 3.97
CA ALA A 22 -0.19 11.82 3.89
C ALA A 22 -1.57 11.91 4.56
N GLY A 23 -2.14 10.79 5.04
CA GLY A 23 -3.43 10.74 5.74
C GLY A 23 -4.64 10.53 4.83
N GLU A 24 -4.45 10.17 3.56
CA GLU A 24 -5.57 9.83 2.67
C GLU A 24 -6.13 8.43 2.93
N ASP A 25 -7.40 8.23 2.59
CA ASP A 25 -8.07 6.92 2.67
C ASP A 25 -7.73 6.10 1.43
N VAL A 26 -6.76 5.20 1.58
CA VAL A 26 -6.17 4.42 0.48
C VAL A 26 -6.47 2.93 0.64
N THR A 27 -6.96 2.33 -0.44
CA THR A 27 -7.06 0.88 -0.61
C THR A 27 -6.12 0.40 -1.70
N LEU A 28 -5.34 -0.64 -1.42
CA LEU A 28 -4.47 -1.31 -2.38
C LEU A 28 -5.06 -2.65 -2.79
N ILE A 29 -5.26 -2.84 -4.09
CA ILE A 29 -5.58 -4.15 -4.65
C ILE A 29 -4.28 -4.87 -4.99
N ALA A 30 -4.03 -6.01 -4.36
CA ALA A 30 -2.87 -6.86 -4.59
C ALA A 30 -3.26 -8.33 -4.44
N ARG A 31 -2.36 -9.26 -4.77
CA ARG A 31 -2.65 -10.71 -4.69
C ARG A 31 -1.43 -11.48 -4.20
N GLY A 32 -1.67 -12.68 -3.69
CA GLY A 32 -0.64 -13.65 -3.33
C GLY A 32 0.29 -13.16 -2.20
N PRO A 33 1.56 -13.59 -2.19
CA PRO A 33 2.46 -13.35 -1.05
C PRO A 33 2.67 -11.87 -0.70
N HIS A 34 2.58 -10.97 -1.68
CA HIS A 34 2.74 -9.53 -1.41
C HIS A 34 1.54 -8.96 -0.66
N LEU A 35 0.31 -9.39 -0.99
CA LEU A 35 -0.89 -9.03 -0.23
C LEU A 35 -0.78 -9.49 1.22
N GLU A 36 -0.45 -10.77 1.43
CA GLU A 36 -0.29 -11.36 2.78
C GLU A 36 0.77 -10.61 3.60
N ALA A 37 1.90 -10.26 2.98
CA ALA A 37 2.97 -9.53 3.63
C ALA A 37 2.54 -8.11 4.04
N MET A 38 1.79 -7.40 3.18
CA MET A 38 1.27 -6.06 3.50
C MET A 38 0.20 -6.10 4.59
N GLN A 39 -0.72 -7.08 4.55
CA GLN A 39 -1.74 -7.24 5.59
C GLN A 39 -1.12 -7.53 6.96
N LYS A 40 -0.04 -8.34 7.00
CA LYS A 40 0.63 -8.71 8.23
C LYS A 40 1.54 -7.61 8.79
N ASN A 41 2.29 -6.93 7.93
CA ASN A 41 3.40 -6.07 8.36
C ASN A 41 3.23 -4.60 7.96
N GLY A 42 2.18 -4.26 7.22
CA GLY A 42 2.09 -2.98 6.51
C GLY A 42 2.91 -2.94 5.23
N LEU A 43 2.76 -1.87 4.47
CA LEU A 43 3.53 -1.58 3.27
C LEU A 43 4.79 -0.80 3.64
N LYS A 44 5.93 -1.48 3.56
CA LYS A 44 7.25 -0.90 3.79
C LYS A 44 7.73 -0.13 2.56
N LEU A 45 8.09 1.14 2.74
CA LEU A 45 8.73 2.00 1.75
C LEU A 45 10.14 2.36 2.24
N LEU A 46 11.14 2.00 1.43
CA LEU A 46 12.51 2.47 1.60
C LEU A 46 12.74 3.64 0.63
N ILE A 47 12.95 4.84 1.16
CA ILE A 47 13.13 6.05 0.35
C ILE A 47 14.04 7.03 1.08
N ASP A 48 14.92 7.71 0.34
CA ASP A 48 15.85 8.72 0.88
C ASP A 48 16.69 8.21 2.07
N GLY A 49 16.99 6.91 2.11
CA GLY A 49 17.73 6.27 3.20
C GLY A 49 16.91 5.97 4.46
N GLU A 50 15.60 6.24 4.43
CA GLU A 50 14.67 5.97 5.53
C GLU A 50 13.80 4.75 5.25
N GLU A 51 13.40 4.06 6.33
CA GLU A 51 12.32 3.07 6.31
C GLU A 51 11.04 3.70 6.85
N ARG A 52 9.97 3.62 6.06
CA ARG A 52 8.63 4.05 6.46
C ARG A 52 7.65 2.89 6.29
N ILE A 53 6.71 2.76 7.22
CA ILE A 53 5.67 1.72 7.15
C ILE A 53 4.31 2.41 7.08
N ALA A 54 3.59 2.15 6.00
CA ALA A 54 2.22 2.59 5.80
C ALA A 54 1.25 1.44 6.08
N HIS A 55 0.04 1.75 6.55
CA HIS A 55 -1.00 0.76 6.83
C HIS A 55 -2.29 1.04 6.03
N PRO A 56 -2.25 1.00 4.68
CA PRO A 56 -3.47 1.07 3.88
C PRO A 56 -4.30 -0.21 4.06
N LEU A 57 -5.59 -0.11 3.72
CA LEU A 57 -6.38 -1.32 3.49
C LEU A 57 -5.79 -2.08 2.30
N CYS A 58 -5.53 -3.37 2.45
CA CYS A 58 -5.02 -4.23 1.39
C CYS A 58 -5.96 -5.41 1.17
N THR A 59 -6.40 -5.63 -0.06
CA THR A 59 -7.35 -6.69 -0.43
C THR A 59 -7.06 -7.23 -1.83
N ASP A 60 -7.54 -8.43 -2.14
CA ASP A 60 -7.64 -8.96 -3.51
C ASP A 60 -9.06 -8.85 -4.10
N ASP A 61 -10.03 -8.41 -3.28
CA ASP A 61 -11.40 -8.12 -3.70
C ASP A 61 -11.55 -6.65 -4.14
N PRO A 62 -11.89 -6.39 -5.42
CA PRO A 62 -12.07 -5.03 -5.92
C PRO A 62 -13.48 -4.45 -5.68
N THR A 63 -14.36 -5.15 -4.96
CA THR A 63 -15.75 -4.73 -4.71
C THR A 63 -15.98 -4.03 -3.37
#